data_AF-A0A820M9M3-F1
#
_entry.id   AF-A0A820M9M3-F1
#
_cell.length_a   1.000
_cell.length_b   1.000
_cell.length_c   1.000
_cell.angle_alpha   90.00
_cell.angle_beta   90.00
_cell.angle_gamma   90.00
#
_symmetry.space_group_name_H-M   'P 1'
#
loop_
_entity.id
_entity.type
_entity.pdbx_description
1 polymer ?
#
loop_
_entity_poly.entity_id
_entity_poly.type
_entity_poly.pdbx_seq_one_letter_code
_entity_poly.pdbx_strand_id
1 'polypeptide(L)'
;TLNTSLGHYIFCNSPNSSSLKIAEIKTNDWLSLSTDRAVCFRMWYYTPRVDLPFNIQLVQGDDEQLTRIAASIPGKDPSSNDWALINIALPSEKFKIIIRLNNTGRPLVFDDISVDYCDEPHPTPTKTLYECDFESSCSDDFVSLPAYPYQWSILKASDAIKIEKQAPSIDYTFGNQSGHYALLPISKVVGAGNAGYLHLQTELNI
;
A
#
# COMPACT_ATOMS: atom_id res chain seq x y z
N THR A 1 8.28 -12.10 1.82
CA THR A 1 8.53 -12.10 0.37
C THR A 1 8.88 -13.50 -0.11
N LEU A 2 8.35 -13.95 -1.26
CA LEU A 2 8.63 -15.30 -1.81
C LEU A 2 9.89 -15.37 -2.68
N ASN A 3 10.51 -14.25 -3.04
CA ASN A 3 11.68 -14.15 -3.92
C ASN A 3 11.59 -14.99 -5.21
N THR A 4 10.39 -15.10 -5.79
CA THR A 4 10.11 -15.86 -7.02
C THR A 4 9.22 -15.06 -7.95
N SER A 5 9.11 -15.50 -9.21
CA SER A 5 8.20 -14.92 -10.21
C SER A 5 6.71 -15.12 -9.91
N LEU A 6 6.37 -15.69 -8.76
CA LEU A 6 5.01 -15.93 -8.28
C LEU A 6 4.57 -14.90 -7.22
N GLY A 7 5.48 -14.03 -6.78
CA GLY A 7 5.17 -12.92 -5.86
C GLY A 7 4.45 -11.77 -6.57
N HIS A 8 3.67 -11.01 -5.81
CA HIS A 8 2.97 -9.82 -6.30
C HIS A 8 3.48 -8.59 -5.57
N TYR A 9 3.23 -7.42 -6.15
CA TYR A 9 3.65 -6.16 -5.58
C TYR A 9 2.72 -5.04 -6.06
N ILE A 10 2.59 -3.99 -5.26
CA ILE A 10 1.94 -2.74 -5.66
C ILE A 10 2.86 -2.05 -6.66
N PHE A 11 2.37 -1.86 -7.88
CA PHE A 11 3.09 -1.21 -8.96
C PHE A 11 2.51 0.17 -9.27
N CYS A 12 3.31 1.22 -9.09
CA CYS A 12 2.96 2.55 -9.55
C CYS A 12 3.58 2.80 -10.93
N ASN A 13 2.77 2.68 -11.99
CA ASN A 13 3.18 3.06 -13.33
C ASN A 13 2.97 4.56 -13.55
N SER A 14 4.04 5.29 -13.77
CA SER A 14 3.97 6.72 -14.06
C SER A 14 3.91 6.96 -15.58
N PRO A 15 2.86 7.62 -16.11
CA PRO A 15 2.81 7.96 -17.53
C PRO A 15 3.84 9.05 -17.86
N ASN A 16 4.41 9.01 -19.07
CA ASN A 16 5.29 10.04 -19.66
C ASN A 16 4.56 11.39 -19.88
N SER A 17 4.00 11.97 -18.83
CA SER A 17 3.21 13.20 -18.85
C SER A 17 3.89 14.24 -17.98
N SER A 18 3.99 15.47 -18.50
CA SER A 18 4.60 16.64 -17.87
C SER A 18 3.79 17.24 -16.70
N SER A 19 2.64 16.65 -16.34
CA SER A 19 1.85 17.10 -15.20
C SER A 19 2.20 16.33 -13.92
N LEU A 20 2.30 17.06 -12.81
CA LEU A 20 2.48 16.47 -11.48
C LEU A 20 1.23 15.64 -11.15
N LYS A 21 1.40 14.33 -11.01
CA LYS A 21 0.37 13.42 -10.50
C LYS A 21 0.75 12.98 -9.10
N ILE A 22 -0.23 12.72 -8.25
CA ILE A 22 0.01 12.25 -6.89
C ILE A 22 -0.70 10.90 -6.77
N ALA A 23 0.02 9.90 -6.27
CA ALA A 23 -0.57 8.66 -5.81
C ALA A 23 -0.36 8.57 -4.30
N GLU A 24 -1.42 8.22 -3.58
CA GLU A 24 -1.40 8.14 -2.12
C GLU A 24 -1.92 6.78 -1.64
N ILE A 25 -1.19 6.19 -0.70
CA ILE A 25 -1.69 5.08 0.14
C ILE A 25 -1.82 5.68 1.54
N LYS A 26 -3.01 5.65 2.13
CA LYS A 26 -3.22 6.24 3.46
C LYS A 26 -4.15 5.41 4.34
N THR A 27 -3.99 5.53 5.65
CA THR A 27 -4.98 5.04 6.62
C THR A 27 -6.15 6.03 6.69
N ASN A 28 -7.38 5.54 6.88
CA ASN A 28 -8.56 6.41 6.92
C ASN A 28 -8.75 7.07 8.27
N ASP A 29 -8.67 6.26 9.32
CA ASP A 29 -8.83 6.71 10.69
C ASP A 29 -7.50 7.01 11.35
N TRP A 30 -7.63 7.75 12.43
CA TRP A 30 -6.58 7.91 13.41
C TRP A 30 -6.32 6.56 14.05
N LEU A 31 -5.16 5.98 13.77
CA LEU A 31 -4.67 4.81 14.46
C LEU A 31 -4.18 5.23 15.85
N SER A 32 -4.63 4.52 16.87
CA SER A 32 -4.11 4.63 18.23
C SER A 32 -3.64 3.26 18.66
N LEU A 33 -2.41 3.15 19.15
CA LEU A 33 -1.84 1.87 19.55
C LEU A 33 -2.04 1.70 21.06
N SER A 34 -2.82 0.70 21.47
CA SER A 34 -3.09 0.43 22.88
C SER A 34 -2.08 -0.54 23.49
N THR A 35 -0.79 -0.30 23.24
CA THR A 35 0.30 -1.17 23.71
C THR A 35 1.46 -0.40 24.31
N ASP A 36 2.10 -1.00 25.31
CA ASP A 36 3.33 -0.57 25.96
C ASP A 36 4.59 -0.93 25.15
N ARG A 37 4.44 -1.74 24.11
CA ARG A 37 5.53 -2.13 23.20
C ARG A 37 5.60 -1.21 21.99
N ALA A 38 6.82 -1.02 21.49
CA ALA A 38 7.03 -0.30 20.24
C ALA A 38 6.43 -1.10 19.07
N VAL A 39 5.65 -0.43 18.23
CA VAL A 39 5.05 -1.00 17.00
C VAL A 39 5.71 -0.36 15.80
N CYS A 40 5.97 -1.15 14.76
CA CYS A 40 6.67 -0.75 13.56
C CYS A 40 5.79 -0.95 12.33
N PHE A 41 5.74 0.08 11.48
CA PHE A 41 5.29 -0.05 10.10
C PHE A 41 6.44 -0.57 9.25
N ARG A 42 6.16 -1.61 8.47
CA ARG A 42 7.12 -2.26 7.57
C ARG A 42 6.56 -2.37 6.17
N MET A 43 7.41 -2.16 5.19
CA MET A 43 7.07 -2.27 3.77
C MET A 43 8.35 -2.49 2.95
N TRP A 44 8.32 -3.44 2.02
CA TRP A 44 9.38 -3.60 1.04
C TRP A 44 9.15 -2.68 -0.16
N TYR A 45 10.23 -2.16 -0.74
CA TYR A 45 10.14 -1.35 -1.96
C TYR A 45 11.34 -1.57 -2.90
N TYR A 46 11.11 -1.38 -4.19
CA TYR A 46 12.12 -1.49 -5.24
C TYR A 46 11.94 -0.37 -6.28
N THR A 47 13.06 0.27 -6.69
CA THR A 47 13.03 1.25 -7.80
C THR A 47 14.30 1.23 -8.66
N PRO A 48 14.21 0.86 -9.95
CA PRO A 48 15.38 0.47 -10.76
C PRO A 48 16.32 1.60 -11.23
N ARG A 49 16.10 2.90 -10.91
CA ARG A 49 17.05 4.03 -11.08
C ARG A 49 16.49 5.36 -10.54
N VAL A 50 17.39 6.21 -10.04
CA VAL A 50 17.15 7.11 -8.91
C VAL A 50 17.06 8.60 -9.29
N ASP A 51 15.84 9.13 -9.25
CA ASP A 51 15.50 10.56 -9.13
C ASP A 51 14.08 10.76 -8.56
N LEU A 52 13.50 9.70 -8.00
CA LEU A 52 12.19 9.65 -7.36
C LEU A 52 12.30 10.04 -5.88
N PRO A 53 11.63 11.10 -5.40
CA PRO A 53 11.31 11.26 -3.99
C PRO A 53 9.91 10.69 -3.72
N PHE A 54 9.80 9.44 -3.26
CA PHE A 54 8.60 9.09 -2.48
C PHE A 54 8.80 9.62 -1.07
N ASN A 55 7.73 10.12 -0.46
CA ASN A 55 7.75 10.54 0.92
C ASN A 55 6.71 9.71 1.67
N ILE A 56 7.16 9.04 2.73
CA ILE A 56 6.27 8.47 3.72
C ILE A 56 6.13 9.50 4.81
N GLN A 57 4.91 9.93 5.05
CA GLN A 57 4.54 10.94 6.03
C GLN A 57 3.61 10.30 7.06
N LEU A 58 3.75 10.72 8.31
CA LEU A 58 2.73 10.53 9.33
C LEU A 58 1.96 11.84 9.49
N VAL A 59 0.65 11.74 9.68
CA VAL A 59 -0.16 12.80 10.25
C VAL A 59 -0.30 12.50 11.74
N GLN A 60 0.06 13.42 12.63
CA GLN A 60 0.10 13.20 14.08
C GLN A 60 -0.65 14.31 14.84
N GLY A 61 -1.20 13.94 15.99
CA GLY A 61 -1.80 14.88 16.94
C GLY A 61 -3.13 15.51 16.47
N ASP A 62 -3.75 16.34 17.31
CA ASP A 62 -5.00 17.02 16.97
C ASP A 62 -4.84 18.08 15.86
N ASP A 63 -3.62 18.61 15.70
CA ASP A 63 -3.29 19.67 14.74
C ASP A 63 -2.92 19.14 13.34
N GLU A 64 -3.11 17.84 13.07
CA GLU A 64 -2.78 17.18 11.79
C GLU A 64 -1.35 17.44 11.31
N GLN A 65 -0.36 17.43 12.22
CA GLN A 65 1.02 17.71 11.87
C GLN A 65 1.58 16.64 10.92
N LEU A 66 2.07 17.08 9.77
CA LEU A 66 2.71 16.24 8.76
C LEU A 66 4.20 16.06 9.06
N THR A 67 4.58 14.89 9.54
CA THR A 67 5.97 14.51 9.79
C THR A 67 6.45 13.55 8.71
N ARG A 68 7.50 13.91 7.95
CA ARG A 68 8.13 12.97 7.01
C ARG A 68 8.98 11.96 7.78
N ILE A 69 8.66 10.67 7.63
CA ILE A 69 9.30 9.57 8.36
C ILE A 69 10.21 8.70 7.49
N ALA A 70 10.01 8.68 6.18
CA ALA A 70 10.96 8.10 5.25
C ALA A 70 10.89 8.78 3.88
N ALA A 71 12.00 8.73 3.16
CA ALA A 71 12.08 9.11 1.76
C ALA A 71 13.19 8.33 1.06
N SER A 72 13.01 8.08 -0.22
CA SER A 72 14.10 7.65 -1.11
C SER A 72 15.18 8.72 -1.17
N ILE A 73 16.44 8.29 -1.22
CA ILE A 73 17.60 9.19 -1.35
C ILE A 73 18.14 9.10 -2.78
N PRO A 74 17.98 10.17 -3.61
CA PRO A 74 18.51 10.20 -4.95
C PRO A 74 20.00 9.81 -5.02
N GLY A 75 20.33 8.87 -5.90
CA GLY A 75 21.68 8.37 -6.14
C GLY A 75 22.29 7.49 -5.03
N LYS A 76 21.60 7.29 -3.91
CA LYS A 76 22.07 6.44 -2.78
C LYS A 76 21.05 5.43 -2.29
N ASP A 77 19.94 5.30 -3.01
CA ASP A 77 18.85 4.41 -2.60
C ASP A 77 19.27 2.94 -2.77
N PRO A 78 19.30 2.12 -1.70
CA PRO A 78 19.61 0.69 -1.80
C PRO A 78 18.61 -0.06 -2.69
N SER A 79 17.39 0.48 -2.84
CA SER A 79 16.35 -0.08 -3.70
C SER A 79 16.66 -0.07 -5.21
N SER A 80 17.79 0.53 -5.61
CA SER A 80 18.22 0.61 -7.00
C SER A 80 18.81 -0.67 -7.57
N ASN A 81 19.23 -1.60 -6.70
CA ASN A 81 19.83 -2.87 -7.09
C ASN A 81 19.10 -4.09 -6.53
N ASP A 82 18.32 -3.95 -5.46
CA ASP A 82 17.55 -5.02 -4.83
C ASP A 82 16.39 -4.43 -4.00
N TRP A 83 15.49 -5.24 -3.47
CA TRP A 83 14.45 -4.79 -2.56
C TRP A 83 15.05 -4.18 -1.28
N ALA A 84 14.46 -3.07 -0.83
CA ALA A 84 14.81 -2.41 0.42
C ALA A 84 13.63 -2.44 1.39
N LEU A 85 13.91 -2.63 2.68
CA LEU A 85 12.91 -2.61 3.74
C LEU A 85 12.81 -1.22 4.33
N ILE A 86 11.60 -0.67 4.35
CA ILE A 86 11.21 0.41 5.25
C ILE A 86 10.80 -0.24 6.57
N ASN A 87 11.38 0.23 7.67
CA ASN A 87 11.04 -0.22 9.02
C ASN A 87 11.04 1.00 9.94
N ILE A 88 9.86 1.46 10.33
CA ILE A 88 9.68 2.73 11.03
C ILE A 88 8.86 2.50 12.28
N ALA A 89 9.38 2.92 13.43
CA ALA A 89 8.62 2.94 14.67
C ALA A 89 7.45 3.93 14.57
N LEU A 90 6.26 3.46 14.92
CA LEU A 90 5.04 4.25 14.97
C LEU A 90 4.96 4.97 16.32
N PRO A 91 4.39 6.19 16.34
CA PRO A 91 4.25 6.96 17.57
C PRO A 91 3.21 6.30 18.50
N SER A 92 3.32 6.59 19.80
CA SER A 92 2.32 6.19 20.79
C SER A 92 1.06 7.05 20.74
N GLU A 93 1.16 8.28 20.25
CA GLU A 93 0.02 9.17 20.00
C GLU A 93 -0.75 8.75 18.75
N LYS A 94 -1.99 9.22 18.60
CA LYS A 94 -2.79 8.91 17.41
C LYS A 94 -2.13 9.41 16.12
N PHE A 95 -2.17 8.61 15.06
CA PHE A 95 -1.55 8.94 13.77
C PHE A 95 -2.34 8.44 12.56
N LYS A 96 -2.04 9.00 11.39
CA LYS A 96 -2.35 8.41 10.08
C LYS A 96 -1.07 8.16 9.31
N ILE A 97 -0.99 7.04 8.61
CA ILE A 97 0.12 6.76 7.68
C ILE A 97 -0.30 7.28 6.32
N ILE A 98 0.55 8.06 5.65
CA ILE A 98 0.38 8.53 4.27
C ILE A 98 1.67 8.26 3.50
N ILE A 99 1.62 7.33 2.55
CA ILE A 99 2.65 7.15 1.54
C ILE A 99 2.25 8.01 0.35
N ARG A 100 2.96 9.11 0.14
CA ARG A 100 2.71 10.04 -0.97
C ARG A 100 3.80 9.91 -2.02
N LEU A 101 3.37 9.67 -3.24
CA LEU A 101 4.23 9.55 -4.42
C LEU A 101 4.03 10.78 -5.29
N ASN A 102 5.12 11.52 -5.52
CA ASN A 102 5.13 12.60 -6.50
C ASN A 102 5.61 12.05 -7.84
N ASN A 103 4.79 12.18 -8.88
CA ASN A 103 5.02 11.68 -10.23
C ASN A 103 6.38 12.10 -10.82
N THR A 104 7.22 11.14 -11.22
CA THR A 104 8.51 11.43 -11.91
C THR A 104 8.70 10.72 -13.26
N GLY A 105 7.71 9.99 -13.77
CA GLY A 105 7.83 9.27 -15.04
C GLY A 105 8.46 7.87 -14.93
N ARG A 106 8.66 7.32 -13.72
CA ARG A 106 9.37 6.05 -13.50
C ARG A 106 8.60 5.04 -12.63
N PRO A 107 8.86 3.72 -12.81
CA PRO A 107 8.22 2.69 -12.01
C PRO A 107 8.71 2.69 -10.55
N LEU A 108 7.77 2.61 -9.62
CA LEU A 108 8.02 2.39 -8.20
C LEU A 108 7.16 1.23 -7.72
N VAL A 109 7.77 0.39 -6.89
CA VAL A 109 7.20 -0.88 -6.50
C VAL A 109 7.21 -1.02 -4.98
N PHE A 110 6.10 -1.45 -4.40
CA PHE A 110 5.99 -1.77 -2.98
C PHE A 110 5.47 -3.19 -2.77
N ASP A 111 5.88 -3.85 -1.71
CA ASP A 111 5.42 -5.19 -1.36
C ASP A 111 5.41 -5.38 0.17
N ASP A 112 4.68 -6.39 0.65
CA ASP A 112 4.67 -6.84 2.05
C ASP A 112 4.49 -5.69 3.08
N ILE A 113 3.32 -5.05 3.08
CA ILE A 113 2.95 -4.03 4.08
C ILE A 113 2.50 -4.71 5.36
N SER A 114 3.12 -4.36 6.49
CA SER A 114 2.74 -4.90 7.80
C SER A 114 2.87 -3.85 8.90
N VAL A 115 2.06 -4.03 9.96
CA VAL A 115 2.16 -3.33 11.22
C VAL A 115 2.27 -4.39 12.32
N ASP A 116 3.42 -4.44 12.98
CA ASP A 116 3.69 -5.43 14.02
C ASP A 116 4.69 -4.86 15.04
N TYR A 117 4.93 -5.55 16.14
CA TYR A 117 5.90 -5.16 17.15
C TYR A 117 7.30 -4.98 16.55
N CYS A 118 8.01 -3.94 16.99
CA CYS A 118 9.33 -3.60 16.49
C CYS A 118 10.40 -4.63 16.88
N ASP A 119 10.19 -5.31 17.99
CA ASP A 119 11.13 -6.19 18.67
C ASP A 119 10.80 -7.67 18.47
N GLU A 120 11.84 -8.44 18.15
CA GLU A 120 11.79 -9.91 18.16
C GLU A 120 12.27 -10.47 19.51
N PRO A 121 11.75 -11.63 19.96
CA PRO A 121 10.69 -12.40 19.33
C PRO A 121 9.31 -11.75 19.52
N HIS A 122 8.43 -11.92 18.52
CA HIS A 122 7.04 -11.49 18.60
C HIS A 122 6.37 -12.09 19.86
N PRO A 123 5.43 -11.36 20.50
CA PRO A 123 4.76 -11.88 21.68
C PRO A 123 4.11 -13.22 21.35
N THR A 124 4.14 -14.15 22.31
CA THR A 124 3.49 -15.46 22.17
C THR A 124 2.17 -15.44 22.93
N PRO A 125 1.03 -15.79 22.30
CA PRO A 125 0.86 -16.21 20.91
C PRO A 125 1.09 -15.07 19.90
N THR A 126 1.62 -15.41 18.71
CA THR A 126 1.87 -14.45 17.63
C THR A 126 0.58 -13.70 17.33
N LYS A 127 0.52 -12.42 17.74
CA LYS A 127 -0.62 -11.55 17.49
C LYS A 127 -0.29 -10.70 16.27
N THR A 128 -0.62 -11.19 15.08
CA THR A 128 -0.67 -10.33 13.89
C THR A 128 -1.78 -9.32 14.10
N LEU A 129 -1.42 -8.04 14.17
CA LEU A 129 -2.35 -6.96 14.51
C LEU A 129 -3.34 -6.69 13.37
N TYR A 130 -2.92 -6.95 12.12
CA TYR A 130 -3.76 -6.84 10.94
C TYR A 130 -3.09 -7.56 9.74
N GLU A 131 -3.88 -8.29 8.96
CA GLU A 131 -3.49 -8.94 7.70
C GLU A 131 -4.71 -8.99 6.76
N CYS A 132 -4.49 -8.84 5.45
CA CYS A 132 -5.58 -8.92 4.48
C CYS A 132 -5.11 -9.61 3.20
N ASP A 133 -5.79 -10.70 2.87
CA ASP A 133 -5.51 -11.57 1.71
C ASP A 133 -6.57 -11.48 0.60
N PHE A 134 -7.59 -10.63 0.80
CA PHE A 134 -8.73 -10.37 -0.09
C PHE A 134 -9.68 -11.56 -0.35
N GLU A 135 -9.49 -12.73 0.26
CA GLU A 135 -10.29 -13.93 -0.05
C GLU A 135 -11.59 -14.05 0.74
N SER A 136 -11.49 -13.89 2.05
CA SER A 136 -12.62 -14.03 2.98
C SER A 136 -12.44 -13.25 4.28
N SER A 137 -11.21 -12.82 4.57
CA SER A 137 -10.84 -12.16 5.82
C SER A 137 -11.19 -10.67 5.84
N CYS A 138 -11.08 -9.99 4.70
CA CYS A 138 -11.11 -8.52 4.62
C CYS A 138 -11.79 -7.98 3.34
N SER A 139 -12.37 -8.84 2.51
CA SER A 139 -13.01 -8.42 1.25
C SER A 139 -14.16 -7.43 1.48
N ASP A 140 -14.85 -7.56 2.62
CA ASP A 140 -15.92 -6.64 3.04
C ASP A 140 -15.39 -5.44 3.81
N ASP A 141 -14.17 -5.53 4.37
CA ASP A 141 -13.56 -4.41 5.09
C ASP A 141 -13.09 -3.31 4.11
N PHE A 142 -12.86 -3.64 2.84
CA PHE A 142 -12.38 -2.69 1.85
C PHE A 142 -13.48 -2.21 0.89
N VAL A 143 -13.80 -0.91 0.91
CA VAL A 143 -14.78 -0.30 0.01
C VAL A 143 -14.13 0.70 -0.95
N SER A 144 -14.65 0.76 -2.17
CA SER A 144 -14.32 1.84 -3.10
C SER A 144 -15.15 3.08 -2.77
N LEU A 145 -14.51 4.24 -2.60
CA LEU A 145 -15.23 5.46 -2.25
C LEU A 145 -15.98 6.05 -3.47
N PRO A 146 -17.32 6.16 -3.43
CA PRO A 146 -18.13 6.52 -4.60
C PRO A 146 -18.01 8.00 -4.99
N ALA A 147 -17.53 8.86 -4.09
CA ALA A 147 -17.31 10.28 -4.36
C ALA A 147 -16.16 10.56 -5.36
N TYR A 148 -15.41 9.52 -5.73
CA TYR A 148 -14.23 9.63 -6.57
C TYR A 148 -14.43 8.99 -7.94
N PRO A 149 -13.82 9.52 -9.00
CA PRO A 149 -14.06 9.06 -10.37
C PRO A 149 -13.49 7.66 -10.68
N TYR A 150 -12.54 7.18 -9.87
CA TYR A 150 -11.91 5.87 -10.05
C TYR A 150 -12.42 4.91 -8.98
N GLN A 151 -13.01 3.81 -9.44
CA GLN A 151 -13.64 2.83 -8.58
C GLN A 151 -12.82 1.55 -8.56
N TRP A 152 -12.34 1.20 -7.37
CA TRP A 152 -11.74 -0.11 -7.12
C TRP A 152 -12.84 -1.17 -7.06
N SER A 153 -12.49 -2.40 -7.42
CA SER A 153 -13.38 -3.54 -7.30
C SER A 153 -12.58 -4.72 -6.79
N ILE A 154 -13.01 -5.31 -5.69
CA ILE A 154 -12.48 -6.60 -5.25
C ILE A 154 -13.17 -7.65 -6.10
N LEU A 155 -12.40 -8.31 -6.94
CA LEU A 155 -12.91 -9.18 -7.97
C LEU A 155 -12.19 -10.51 -7.91
N LYS A 156 -12.96 -11.56 -8.18
CA LYS A 156 -12.41 -12.84 -8.53
C LYS A 156 -11.54 -12.72 -9.78
N ALA A 157 -10.39 -13.39 -9.80
CA ALA A 157 -9.43 -13.31 -10.89
C ALA A 157 -10.06 -13.65 -12.26
N SER A 158 -10.99 -14.62 -12.30
CA SER A 158 -11.73 -14.97 -13.51
C SER A 158 -12.59 -13.84 -14.08
N ASP A 159 -13.04 -12.89 -13.25
CA ASP A 159 -13.89 -11.77 -13.67
C ASP A 159 -13.06 -10.52 -13.97
N ALA A 160 -11.97 -10.32 -13.23
CA ALA A 160 -11.03 -9.24 -13.46
C ALA A 160 -10.47 -9.24 -14.90
N ILE A 161 -10.08 -10.41 -15.43
CA ILE A 161 -9.55 -10.51 -16.82
C ILE A 161 -10.61 -10.22 -17.90
N LYS A 162 -11.90 -10.36 -17.58
CA LYS A 162 -13.00 -9.99 -18.49
C LYS A 162 -13.20 -8.48 -18.54
N ILE A 163 -12.90 -7.79 -17.44
CA ILE A 163 -13.06 -6.34 -17.28
C ILE A 163 -11.83 -5.59 -17.82
N GLU A 164 -10.64 -6.07 -17.50
CA GLU A 164 -9.37 -5.51 -17.94
C GLU A 164 -8.50 -6.64 -18.46
N LYS A 165 -8.23 -6.67 -19.77
CA LYS A 165 -7.50 -7.78 -20.41
C LYS A 165 -6.08 -7.96 -19.87
N GLN A 166 -5.52 -6.91 -19.27
CA GLN A 166 -4.21 -6.92 -18.64
C GLN A 166 -4.25 -7.32 -17.16
N ALA A 167 -5.43 -7.57 -16.59
CA ALA A 167 -5.55 -8.02 -15.21
C ALA A 167 -5.06 -9.48 -15.04
N PRO A 168 -4.47 -9.82 -13.90
CA PRO A 168 -4.02 -11.18 -13.60
C PRO A 168 -5.14 -12.24 -13.73
N SER A 169 -4.88 -13.33 -14.46
CA SER A 169 -5.87 -14.39 -14.67
C SER A 169 -6.07 -15.32 -13.48
N ILE A 170 -5.18 -15.26 -12.49
CA ILE A 170 -5.17 -16.04 -11.25
C ILE A 170 -4.89 -15.11 -10.07
N ASP A 171 -5.46 -15.42 -8.92
CA ASP A 171 -5.16 -14.76 -7.65
C ASP A 171 -3.89 -15.38 -6.99
N TYR A 172 -3.27 -14.61 -6.09
CA TYR A 172 -2.10 -14.98 -5.31
C TYR A 172 -2.39 -15.99 -4.19
N THR A 173 -3.41 -15.74 -3.37
CA THR A 173 -3.68 -16.50 -2.13
C THR A 173 -4.01 -17.96 -2.41
N PHE A 174 -4.84 -18.21 -3.44
CA PHE A 174 -5.22 -19.56 -3.85
C PHE A 174 -4.48 -20.07 -5.09
N GLY A 175 -3.66 -19.22 -5.73
CA GLY A 175 -2.86 -19.58 -6.90
C GLY A 175 -3.69 -20.02 -8.11
N ASN A 176 -4.97 -19.64 -8.16
CA ASN A 176 -5.89 -20.08 -9.20
C ASN A 176 -6.98 -19.03 -9.46
N GLN A 177 -7.86 -19.28 -10.44
CA GLN A 177 -8.87 -18.30 -10.85
C GLN A 177 -9.99 -18.08 -9.83
N SER A 178 -10.01 -18.85 -8.74
CA SER A 178 -11.04 -18.78 -7.70
C SER A 178 -10.84 -17.65 -6.71
N GLY A 179 -9.62 -17.16 -6.56
CA GLY A 179 -9.30 -16.14 -5.58
C GLY A 179 -9.55 -14.72 -6.06
N HIS A 180 -9.37 -13.76 -5.16
CA HIS A 180 -9.83 -12.38 -5.25
C HIS A 180 -8.69 -11.40 -5.03
N TYR A 181 -8.75 -10.29 -5.77
CA TYR A 181 -7.85 -9.16 -5.55
C TYR A 181 -8.54 -7.84 -5.89
N ALA A 182 -8.00 -6.74 -5.37
CA ALA A 182 -8.48 -5.41 -5.73
C ALA A 182 -7.97 -5.00 -7.12
N LEU A 183 -8.90 -4.70 -8.03
CA LEU A 183 -8.62 -4.20 -9.37
C LEU A 183 -9.10 -2.75 -9.50
N LEU A 184 -8.25 -1.90 -10.06
CA LEU A 184 -8.65 -0.61 -10.61
C LEU A 184 -8.64 -0.67 -12.15
N PRO A 185 -9.81 -0.67 -12.82
CA PRO A 185 -9.86 -0.76 -14.29
C PRO A 185 -9.29 0.50 -14.95
N ILE A 186 -8.18 0.37 -15.68
CA ILE A 186 -7.45 1.52 -16.25
C ILE A 186 -8.11 1.98 -17.57
N SER A 187 -8.85 1.10 -18.24
CA SER A 187 -9.65 1.44 -19.43
C SER A 187 -10.71 2.54 -19.23
N LYS A 188 -11.00 2.95 -17.99
CA LYS A 188 -11.98 4.00 -17.64
C LYS A 188 -11.36 5.28 -17.07
N VAL A 189 -10.06 5.47 -17.17
CA VAL A 189 -9.36 6.65 -16.62
C VAL A 189 -9.67 7.90 -17.43
N VAL A 190 -10.52 8.79 -16.92
CA VAL A 190 -10.86 10.09 -17.52
C VAL A 190 -10.20 11.21 -16.71
N GLY A 191 -9.25 11.95 -17.29
CA GLY A 191 -8.72 13.21 -16.75
C GLY A 191 -7.58 13.10 -15.72
N ALA A 192 -6.72 14.13 -15.65
CA ALA A 192 -5.63 14.24 -14.69
C ALA A 192 -6.10 14.80 -13.34
N GLY A 193 -5.41 14.46 -12.24
CA GLY A 193 -5.74 14.94 -10.88
C GLY A 193 -6.85 14.15 -10.16
N ASN A 194 -7.42 13.17 -10.86
CA ASN A 194 -8.43 12.27 -10.34
C ASN A 194 -7.76 11.11 -9.58
N ALA A 195 -8.39 10.67 -8.50
CA ALA A 195 -7.94 9.56 -7.66
C ALA A 195 -9.09 8.57 -7.46
N GLY A 196 -8.76 7.36 -7.04
CA GLY A 196 -9.71 6.34 -6.60
C GLY A 196 -9.21 5.74 -5.32
N TYR A 197 -10.08 5.59 -4.34
CA TYR A 197 -9.69 5.20 -2.99
C TYR A 197 -10.32 3.85 -2.66
N LEU A 198 -9.48 2.88 -2.30
CA LEU A 198 -9.88 1.64 -1.66
C LEU A 198 -9.68 1.82 -0.15
N HIS A 199 -10.75 1.71 0.60
CA HIS A 199 -10.86 2.19 1.98
C HIS A 199 -11.12 1.02 2.93
N LEU A 200 -10.23 0.81 3.91
CA LEU A 200 -10.49 -0.09 5.03
C LEU A 200 -11.50 0.55 5.99
N GLN A 201 -12.65 -0.08 6.22
CA GLN A 201 -13.77 0.36 7.07
C GLN A 201 -13.69 -0.14 8.51
N THR A 202 -12.82 -1.09 8.79
CA THR A 202 -12.76 -1.75 10.10
C THR A 202 -11.75 -1.06 11.01
N GLU A 203 -12.17 -0.72 12.22
CA GLU A 203 -11.28 -0.24 13.27
C GLU A 203 -10.32 -1.37 13.68
N LEU A 204 -9.02 -1.10 13.60
CA LEU A 204 -8.01 -2.02 14.08
C LEU A 204 -8.02 -1.99 15.62
N ASN A 205 -8.82 -2.88 16.22
CA ASN A 205 -8.84 -3.10 17.67
C ASN A 205 -7.57 -3.84 18.10
N ILE A 206 -6.48 -3.09 18.19
CA ILE A 206 -5.11 -3.54 18.49
C ILE A 206 -4.79 -3.37 19.97
#